data_AF-A0ABD7C495-F1
#
_entry.id   AF-A0ABD7C495-F1
#
_cell.length_a   1.000
_cell.length_b   1.000
_cell.length_c   1.000
_cell.angle_alpha   90.00
_cell.angle_beta   90.00
_cell.angle_gamma   90.00
#
_symmetry.space_group_name_H-M   'P 1'
#
loop_
_entity.id
_entity.type
_entity.pdbx_description
1 polymer ?
#
loop_
_entity_poly.entity_id
_entity_poly.type
_entity_poly.pdbx_seq_one_letter_code
_entity_poly.pdbx_strand_id
1 'polypeptide(L)'
;MPIIRPFPVTAMHEPMVVDFELTPPGPNAAPTLLIGLRVKGEDDAQAAQAAERLVREGLPAEVLLERVEQVGTEPVPLTRRQFNGFEPSEMVAVGSDGHVPGVVPDSADDASLVAAGLIGPDGHYRTVTFAWAEQVKPGHYRLRLRLLSPAAGLEAVPSELQLAYTHRAK
;
A
#
# COMPACT_ATOMS: atom_id res chain seq x y z
N MET A 1 4.95 6.57 -11.79
CA MET A 1 5.09 7.57 -10.71
C MET A 1 4.69 6.92 -9.40
N PRO A 2 5.58 6.87 -8.39
CA PRO A 2 5.21 6.55 -7.01
C PRO A 2 4.65 7.76 -6.24
N ILE A 3 3.76 7.52 -5.27
CA ILE A 3 3.19 8.53 -4.38
C ILE A 3 3.50 8.16 -2.95
N ILE A 4 3.99 9.16 -2.20
CA ILE A 4 4.14 9.11 -0.77
C ILE A 4 3.34 10.24 -0.13
N ARG A 5 2.54 9.93 0.89
CA ARG A 5 1.81 10.92 1.69
C ARG A 5 1.88 10.57 3.17
N PRO A 6 1.97 11.56 4.08
CA PRO A 6 1.81 11.29 5.52
C PRO A 6 0.51 10.53 5.79
N PHE A 7 0.58 9.47 6.60
CA PHE A 7 -0.57 8.63 6.89
C PHE A 7 -0.61 8.27 8.38
N PRO A 8 -1.50 8.91 9.17
CA PRO A 8 -1.60 8.62 10.60
C PRO A 8 -2.23 7.24 10.82
N VAL A 9 -1.58 6.40 11.61
CA VAL A 9 -2.08 5.06 11.94
C VAL A 9 -3.05 5.15 13.13
N THR A 10 -4.20 5.78 12.88
CA THR A 10 -5.28 5.95 13.85
C THR A 10 -6.62 5.65 13.22
N ALA A 11 -7.65 5.39 14.03
CA ALA A 11 -8.99 5.13 13.51
C ALA A 11 -9.53 6.35 12.75
N MET A 12 -10.16 6.10 11.61
CA MET A 12 -10.62 7.13 10.70
C MET A 12 -12.15 7.14 10.60
N HIS A 13 -12.73 8.29 10.90
CA HIS A 13 -14.17 8.53 10.71
C HIS A 13 -14.52 8.65 9.22
N GLU A 14 -13.68 9.32 8.45
CA GLU A 14 -13.81 9.49 7.01
C GLU A 14 -12.60 8.91 6.28
N PRO A 15 -12.77 8.34 5.07
CA PRO A 15 -11.64 7.83 4.30
C PRO A 15 -10.70 8.96 3.86
N MET A 16 -9.40 8.69 3.86
CA MET A 16 -8.44 9.48 3.10
C MET A 16 -8.73 9.25 1.61
N VAL A 17 -8.92 10.34 0.87
CA VAL A 17 -9.12 10.29 -0.58
C VAL A 17 -7.88 10.82 -1.28
N VAL A 18 -7.33 10.04 -2.20
CA VAL A 18 -6.16 10.42 -3.00
C VAL A 18 -6.50 10.26 -4.48
N ASP A 19 -6.53 11.38 -5.18
CA ASP A 19 -6.60 11.42 -6.65
C ASP A 19 -5.18 11.45 -7.23
N PHE A 20 -4.93 10.62 -8.24
CA PHE A 20 -3.60 10.49 -8.83
C PHE A 20 -3.60 10.02 -10.28
N GLU A 21 -2.49 10.30 -10.96
CA GLU A 21 -2.23 9.83 -12.32
C GLU A 21 -1.25 8.66 -12.31
N LEU A 22 -1.66 7.53 -12.90
CA LEU A 22 -0.76 6.43 -13.19
C LEU A 22 -0.12 6.62 -14.56
N THR A 23 1.19 6.83 -14.55
CA THR A 23 2.03 6.72 -15.76
C THR A 23 2.32 5.26 -16.06
N PRO A 24 2.70 4.88 -17.30
CA PRO A 24 3.19 3.54 -17.59
C PRO A 24 4.30 3.08 -16.62
N PRO A 25 4.35 1.79 -16.27
CA PRO A 25 5.39 1.25 -15.40
C PRO A 25 6.76 1.38 -16.06
N GLY A 26 7.78 1.61 -15.24
CA GLY A 26 9.18 1.63 -15.69
C GLY A 26 9.65 0.25 -16.18
N PRO A 27 10.86 0.17 -16.77
CA PRO A 27 11.37 -1.07 -17.37
C PRO A 27 11.47 -2.24 -16.39
N ASN A 28 11.75 -1.95 -15.11
CA ASN A 28 11.91 -2.94 -14.04
C ASN A 28 10.64 -3.15 -13.20
N ALA A 29 9.57 -2.41 -13.49
CA ALA A 29 8.31 -2.49 -12.77
C ALA A 29 7.32 -3.44 -13.44
N ALA A 30 6.52 -4.13 -12.64
CA ALA A 30 5.32 -4.83 -13.09
C ALA A 30 4.13 -3.84 -13.14
N PRO A 31 3.13 -4.06 -14.00
CA PRO A 31 1.88 -3.28 -13.99
C PRO A 31 0.98 -3.66 -12.80
N THR A 32 1.56 -3.90 -11.64
CA THR A 32 0.85 -4.24 -10.39
C THR A 32 1.06 -3.08 -9.43
N LEU A 33 -0.01 -2.38 -9.10
CA LEU A 33 0.00 -1.28 -8.14
C LEU A 33 -0.11 -1.86 -6.74
N LEU A 34 0.86 -1.54 -5.90
CA LEU A 34 0.84 -1.76 -4.46
C LEU A 34 0.12 -0.61 -3.76
N ILE A 35 -0.82 -0.93 -2.88
CA ILE A 35 -1.51 0.02 -1.99
C ILE A 35 -1.15 -0.35 -0.56
N GLY A 36 -0.27 0.44 0.05
CA GLY A 36 0.34 0.09 1.32
C GLY A 36 0.83 1.29 2.10
N LEU A 37 1.54 1.01 3.18
CA LEU A 37 2.28 1.98 3.95
C LEU A 37 3.77 1.69 3.80
N ARG A 38 4.59 2.73 3.82
CA ARG A 38 5.99 2.60 4.20
C ARG A 38 6.19 3.16 5.60
N VAL A 39 7.03 2.49 6.37
CA VAL A 39 7.49 2.95 7.68
C VAL A 39 8.94 3.35 7.59
N LYS A 40 9.30 4.43 8.28
CA LYS A 40 10.67 4.92 8.37
C LYS A 40 11.27 4.61 9.75
N GLY A 41 12.48 4.10 9.77
CA GLY A 41 13.29 3.96 10.99
C GLY A 41 14.50 4.90 10.98
N GLU A 42 15.14 5.04 12.14
CA GLU A 42 16.48 5.62 12.22
C GLU A 42 17.54 4.66 11.67
N ASP A 43 17.26 3.36 11.77
CA ASP A 43 18.04 2.26 11.21
C ASP A 43 17.12 1.16 10.66
N ASP A 44 17.71 0.19 9.97
CA ASP A 44 17.02 -0.92 9.33
C ASP A 44 16.29 -1.84 10.31
N ALA A 45 16.81 -1.98 11.54
CA ALA A 45 16.21 -2.83 12.57
C ALA A 45 14.95 -2.17 13.15
N GLN A 46 15.00 -0.86 13.40
CA GLN A 46 13.84 -0.09 13.84
C GLN A 46 12.73 -0.06 12.77
N ALA A 47 13.10 0.14 11.50
CA ALA A 47 12.13 0.09 10.40
C ALA A 47 11.47 -1.31 10.29
N ALA A 48 12.26 -2.38 10.46
CA ALA A 48 11.76 -3.76 10.47
C ALA A 48 10.81 -4.00 11.65
N GLN A 49 11.21 -3.61 12.87
CA GLN A 49 10.38 -3.78 14.07
C GLN A 49 9.05 -3.02 13.95
N ALA A 50 9.07 -1.81 13.40
CA ALA A 50 7.87 -1.02 13.14
C ALA A 50 6.92 -1.73 12.14
N ALA A 51 7.45 -2.22 11.02
CA ALA A 51 6.67 -2.95 10.02
C ALA A 51 6.10 -4.26 10.59
N GLU A 52 6.91 -5.05 11.30
CA GLU A 52 6.47 -6.27 11.96
C GLU A 52 5.37 -6.02 12.97
N ARG A 53 5.42 -4.90 13.70
CA ARG A 53 4.36 -4.50 14.61
C ARG A 53 3.05 -4.21 13.88
N LEU A 54 3.08 -3.49 12.76
CA LEU A 54 1.87 -3.25 11.95
C LEU A 54 1.26 -4.56 11.41
N VAL A 55 2.11 -5.50 11.01
CA VAL A 55 1.66 -6.82 10.52
C VAL A 55 1.06 -7.65 11.66
N ARG A 56 1.76 -7.73 12.79
CA ARG A 56 1.37 -8.58 13.93
C ARG A 56 0.10 -8.10 14.62
N GLU A 57 -0.01 -6.80 14.88
CA GLU A 57 -1.17 -6.23 15.58
C GLU A 57 -2.39 -6.11 14.64
N GLY A 58 -2.18 -6.26 13.33
CA GLY A 58 -3.19 -6.06 12.31
C GLY A 58 -3.50 -4.58 12.09
N LEU A 59 -4.00 -4.29 10.90
CA LEU A 59 -4.40 -2.93 10.53
C LEU A 59 -5.68 -2.97 9.70
N PRO A 60 -6.85 -3.22 10.34
CA PRO A 60 -8.11 -3.35 9.63
C PRO A 60 -8.44 -2.07 8.88
N ALA A 61 -8.75 -2.19 7.59
CA ALA A 61 -8.99 -1.07 6.71
C ALA A 61 -10.08 -1.36 5.68
N GLU A 62 -10.68 -0.29 5.16
CA GLU A 62 -11.41 -0.31 3.90
C GLU A 62 -10.52 0.32 2.82
N VAL A 63 -10.30 -0.42 1.73
CA VAL A 63 -9.48 -0.01 0.60
C VAL A 63 -10.31 -0.16 -0.67
N LEU A 64 -10.56 0.98 -1.32
CA LEU A 64 -11.28 1.03 -2.59
C LEU A 64 -10.46 1.82 -3.60
N LEU A 65 -10.31 1.26 -4.78
CA LEU A 65 -9.66 1.91 -5.91
C LEU A 65 -10.65 2.02 -7.05
N GLU A 66 -10.75 3.23 -7.61
CA GLU A 66 -11.55 3.50 -8.79
C GLU A 66 -10.68 4.11 -9.88
N ARG A 67 -10.95 3.74 -11.13
CA ARG A 67 -10.46 4.46 -12.29
C ARG A 67 -11.43 5.58 -12.62
N VAL A 68 -10.91 6.78 -12.81
CA VAL A 68 -11.69 7.96 -13.17
C VAL A 68 -11.70 8.08 -14.69
N GLU A 69 -12.90 7.99 -15.26
CA GLU A 69 -13.12 8.11 -16.69
C GLU A 69 -13.66 9.49 -17.06
N GLN A 70 -13.80 9.79 -18.36
CA GLN A 70 -14.44 11.02 -18.82
C GLN A 70 -15.85 11.19 -18.24
N VAL A 71 -16.55 10.08 -18.01
CA VAL A 71 -17.87 10.03 -17.38
C VAL A 71 -17.88 8.96 -16.30
N GLY A 72 -17.86 9.41 -15.04
CA GLY A 72 -18.01 8.53 -13.87
C GLY A 72 -16.72 7.83 -13.43
N THR A 73 -16.89 6.78 -12.65
CA THR A 73 -15.82 5.95 -12.10
C THR A 73 -16.08 4.47 -12.36
N GLU A 74 -15.01 3.71 -12.57
CA GLU A 74 -15.04 2.25 -12.68
C GLU A 74 -14.28 1.63 -11.50
N PRO A 75 -14.88 0.71 -10.73
CA PRO A 75 -14.17 0.00 -9.67
C PRO A 75 -13.01 -0.83 -10.24
N VAL A 76 -11.85 -0.74 -9.58
CA VAL A 76 -10.67 -1.54 -9.93
C VAL A 76 -10.60 -2.73 -8.99
N PRO A 77 -10.58 -3.98 -9.51
CA PRO A 77 -10.43 -5.16 -8.68
C PRO A 77 -9.13 -5.13 -7.89
N LEU A 78 -9.23 -5.41 -6.59
CA LEU A 78 -8.09 -5.52 -5.69
C LEU A 78 -7.94 -6.97 -5.20
N THR A 79 -6.70 -7.39 -5.00
CA THR A 79 -6.37 -8.66 -4.35
C THR A 79 -5.60 -8.38 -3.05
N ARG A 80 -5.73 -9.27 -2.07
CA ARG A 80 -4.98 -9.24 -0.81
C ARG A 80 -4.44 -10.62 -0.50
N ARG A 81 -3.36 -10.67 0.28
CA ARG A 81 -2.81 -11.93 0.77
C ARG A 81 -3.59 -12.38 2.00
N GLN A 82 -3.98 -13.64 2.02
CA GLN A 82 -4.64 -14.29 3.14
C GLN A 82 -3.72 -15.36 3.72
N PHE A 83 -3.56 -15.36 5.04
CA PHE A 83 -2.84 -16.40 5.77
C PHE A 83 -3.85 -17.33 6.45
N ASN A 84 -3.67 -18.63 6.27
CA ASN A 84 -4.50 -19.69 6.86
C ASN A 84 -3.67 -20.50 7.87
N GLY A 85 -3.19 -19.83 8.93
CA GLY A 85 -2.34 -20.46 9.93
C GLY A 85 -0.99 -20.92 9.35
N PHE A 86 -0.73 -22.23 9.39
CA PHE A 86 0.49 -22.83 8.86
C PHE A 86 0.41 -23.19 7.37
N GLU A 87 -0.74 -23.01 6.74
CA GLU A 87 -0.92 -23.29 5.31
C GLU A 87 -0.27 -22.19 4.45
N PRO A 88 0.09 -22.50 3.19
CA PRO A 88 0.54 -21.50 2.25
C PRO A 88 -0.43 -20.33 2.16
N SER A 89 0.09 -19.11 2.13
CA SER A 89 -0.74 -17.93 1.92
C SER A 89 -1.32 -17.91 0.52
N GLU A 90 -2.56 -17.47 0.38
CA GLU A 90 -3.24 -17.35 -0.91
C GLU A 90 -3.50 -15.88 -1.27
N MET A 91 -3.64 -15.61 -2.56
CA MET A 91 -4.13 -14.31 -3.05
C MET A 91 -5.64 -14.41 -3.24
N VAL A 92 -6.38 -13.58 -2.51
CA VAL A 92 -7.85 -13.54 -2.57
C VAL A 92 -8.35 -12.17 -2.98
N ALA A 93 -9.50 -12.10 -3.62
CA ALA A 93 -10.13 -10.83 -3.96
C ALA A 93 -10.53 -10.06 -2.69
N VAL A 94 -10.37 -8.74 -2.74
CA VAL A 94 -11.00 -7.83 -1.78
C VAL A 94 -12.47 -7.66 -2.19
N GLY A 95 -13.37 -7.76 -1.22
CA GLY A 95 -14.81 -7.60 -1.45
C GLY A 95 -15.16 -6.18 -1.92
N SER A 96 -16.39 -6.00 -2.40
CA SER A 96 -16.87 -4.67 -2.82
C SER A 96 -17.00 -3.67 -1.68
N ASP A 97 -16.99 -4.14 -0.43
CA ASP A 97 -16.90 -3.32 0.78
C ASP A 97 -15.47 -2.80 1.04
N GLY A 98 -14.48 -3.30 0.30
CA GLY A 98 -13.08 -2.91 0.44
C GLY A 98 -12.39 -3.46 1.67
N HIS A 99 -13.00 -4.39 2.43
CA HIS A 99 -12.48 -4.78 3.73
C HIS A 99 -11.18 -5.61 3.63
N VAL A 100 -10.14 -5.13 4.29
CA VAL A 100 -8.84 -5.77 4.43
C VAL A 100 -8.51 -5.90 5.93
N PRO A 101 -8.20 -7.10 6.44
CA PRO A 101 -7.98 -7.31 7.87
C PRO A 101 -6.64 -6.75 8.38
N GLY A 102 -5.67 -6.51 7.51
CA GLY A 102 -4.35 -6.03 7.89
C GLY A 102 -3.41 -5.89 6.71
N VAL A 103 -2.15 -5.63 7.03
CA VAL A 103 -1.08 -5.45 6.05
C VAL A 103 -0.10 -6.62 6.08
N VAL A 104 0.61 -6.83 4.98
CA VAL A 104 1.66 -7.85 4.87
C VAL A 104 2.95 -7.24 4.32
N PRO A 105 4.13 -7.77 4.66
CA PRO A 105 5.38 -7.28 4.08
C PRO A 105 5.40 -7.45 2.56
N ASP A 106 5.90 -6.43 1.86
CA ASP A 106 6.15 -6.48 0.42
C ASP A 106 7.21 -5.43 0.01
N SER A 107 7.54 -5.34 -1.27
CA SER A 107 8.39 -4.29 -1.82
C SER A 107 7.83 -3.66 -3.09
N ALA A 108 7.96 -2.34 -3.16
CA ALA A 108 7.75 -1.58 -4.39
C ALA A 108 9.01 -1.59 -5.26
N ASP A 109 8.92 -1.10 -6.49
CA ASP A 109 10.08 -0.89 -7.36
C ASP A 109 11.00 0.22 -6.82
N ASP A 110 12.07 -0.19 -6.14
CA ASP A 110 13.05 0.71 -5.53
C ASP A 110 13.67 1.68 -6.54
N ALA A 111 13.90 1.22 -7.78
CA ALA A 111 14.45 2.05 -8.85
C ALA A 111 13.54 3.26 -9.15
N SER A 112 12.23 3.04 -9.24
CA SER A 112 11.25 4.12 -9.42
C SER A 112 11.19 5.07 -8.22
N LEU A 113 11.34 4.54 -7.00
CA LEU A 113 11.33 5.34 -5.78
C LEU A 113 12.58 6.22 -5.65
N VAL A 114 13.76 5.68 -5.98
CA VAL A 114 15.03 6.44 -6.03
C VAL A 114 14.99 7.49 -7.13
N ALA A 115 14.51 7.13 -8.34
CA ALA A 115 14.40 8.08 -9.45
C ALA A 115 13.47 9.26 -9.15
N ALA A 116 12.44 9.04 -8.31
CA ALA A 116 11.54 10.08 -7.83
C ALA A 116 12.08 10.88 -6.63
N GLY A 117 13.28 10.54 -6.11
CA GLY A 117 13.86 11.15 -4.92
C GLY A 117 13.12 10.83 -3.62
N LEU A 118 12.29 9.76 -3.62
CA LEU A 118 11.46 9.37 -2.47
C LEU A 118 12.19 8.41 -1.52
N ILE A 119 13.26 7.76 -1.99
CA ILE A 119 14.21 7.02 -1.17
C ILE A 119 15.59 7.64 -1.38
N GLY A 120 16.26 7.95 -0.28
CA GLY A 120 17.65 8.40 -0.25
C GLY A 120 18.59 7.28 0.23
N PRO A 121 19.90 7.41 0.01
CA PRO A 121 20.90 6.38 0.37
C PRO A 121 20.94 6.06 1.87
N ASP A 122 20.59 7.02 2.73
CA ASP A 122 20.55 6.86 4.19
C ASP A 122 19.14 6.56 4.74
N GLY A 123 18.19 6.25 3.85
CA GLY A 123 16.80 6.05 4.22
C GLY A 123 16.49 4.59 4.58
N HIS A 124 16.14 4.35 5.84
CA HIS A 124 15.74 3.03 6.33
C HIS A 124 14.21 2.87 6.25
N TYR A 125 13.73 2.16 5.22
CA TYR A 125 12.30 1.98 4.97
C TYR A 125 11.90 0.51 4.90
N ARG A 126 10.69 0.22 5.36
CA ARG A 126 10.00 -1.06 5.13
C ARG A 126 8.61 -0.81 4.61
N THR A 127 8.19 -1.59 3.61
CA THR A 127 6.86 -1.49 3.01
C THR A 127 5.98 -2.61 3.55
N VAL A 128 4.74 -2.25 3.88
CA VAL A 128 3.65 -3.18 4.22
C VAL A 128 2.44 -2.85 3.36
N THR A 129 1.73 -3.86 2.88
CA THR A 129 0.72 -3.73 1.82
C THR A 129 -0.63 -4.20 2.30
N PHE A 130 -1.68 -3.42 2.05
CA PHE A 130 -3.07 -3.84 2.26
C PHE A 130 -3.55 -4.71 1.09
N ALA A 131 -3.34 -4.22 -0.13
CA ALA A 131 -3.87 -4.82 -1.34
C ALA A 131 -3.04 -4.45 -2.57
N TRP A 132 -3.24 -5.20 -3.64
CA TRP A 132 -2.68 -4.95 -4.96
C TRP A 132 -3.78 -4.79 -5.99
N ALA A 133 -3.54 -3.93 -6.98
CA ALA A 133 -4.30 -3.90 -8.22
C ALA A 133 -3.42 -4.45 -9.34
N GLU A 134 -3.80 -5.59 -9.91
CA GLU A 134 -3.01 -6.27 -10.94
C GLU A 134 -3.36 -5.76 -12.34
N GLN A 135 -2.38 -5.74 -13.24
CA GLN A 135 -2.53 -5.33 -14.64
C GLN A 135 -3.17 -3.94 -14.80
N VAL A 136 -2.87 -3.01 -13.88
CA VAL A 136 -3.38 -1.64 -13.98
C VAL A 136 -2.82 -0.95 -15.22
N LYS A 137 -3.69 -0.17 -15.86
CA LYS A 137 -3.35 0.61 -17.05
C LYS A 137 -3.03 2.05 -16.63
N PRO A 138 -2.30 2.81 -17.47
CA PRO A 138 -2.16 4.24 -17.26
C PRO A 138 -3.52 4.96 -17.26
N GLY A 139 -3.60 6.07 -16.51
CA GLY A 139 -4.79 6.93 -16.41
C GLY A 139 -5.00 7.52 -15.02
N HIS A 140 -6.17 8.14 -14.84
CA HIS A 140 -6.56 8.81 -13.60
C HIS A 140 -7.23 7.82 -12.64
N TYR A 141 -6.86 7.87 -11.37
CA TYR A 141 -7.37 6.99 -10.32
C TYR A 141 -7.72 7.75 -9.06
N ARG A 142 -8.67 7.19 -8.31
CA ARG A 142 -9.07 7.64 -6.98
C ARG A 142 -8.97 6.49 -5.99
N LEU A 143 -8.11 6.65 -4.99
CA LEU A 143 -8.04 5.77 -3.83
C LEU A 143 -8.92 6.34 -2.72
N ARG A 144 -9.67 5.46 -2.05
CA ARG A 144 -10.24 5.70 -0.72
C ARG A 144 -9.67 4.68 0.24
N LEU A 145 -9.04 5.16 1.30
CA LEU A 145 -8.42 4.34 2.33
C LEU A 145 -8.92 4.80 3.71
N ARG A 146 -9.51 3.91 4.48
CA ARG A 146 -10.00 4.19 5.83
C ARG A 146 -9.53 3.14 6.80
N LEU A 147 -8.80 3.55 7.84
CA LEU A 147 -8.48 2.67 8.96
C LEU A 147 -9.69 2.54 9.89
N LEU A 148 -10.06 1.31 10.22
CA LEU A 148 -11.27 1.04 11.00
C LEU A 148 -11.00 1.10 12.51
N SER A 149 -10.10 0.25 12.98
CA SER A 149 -9.78 0.12 14.40
C SER A 149 -8.35 -0.39 14.59
N PRO A 150 -7.32 0.45 14.35
CA PRO A 150 -5.94 0.10 14.64
C PRO A 150 -5.76 -0.20 16.13
N ALA A 151 -4.85 -1.12 16.46
CA ALA A 151 -4.48 -1.40 17.84
C ALA A 151 -3.85 -0.16 18.51
N ALA A 152 -4.05 -0.03 19.83
CA ALA A 152 -3.47 1.07 20.60
C ALA A 152 -1.93 1.09 20.52
N GLY A 153 -1.36 2.29 20.43
CA GLY A 153 0.08 2.49 20.33
C GLY A 153 0.64 2.40 18.92
N LEU A 154 -0.16 2.05 17.90
CA LEU A 154 0.27 2.08 16.50
C LEU A 154 0.37 3.52 15.96
N GLU A 155 -0.29 4.48 16.59
CA GLU A 155 -0.21 5.91 16.24
C GLU A 155 1.21 6.49 16.34
N ALA A 156 2.07 5.87 17.15
CA ALA A 156 3.47 6.24 17.28
C ALA A 156 4.35 5.71 16.12
N VAL A 157 3.83 4.84 15.25
CA VAL A 157 4.58 4.29 14.13
C VAL A 157 4.60 5.31 12.98
N PRO A 158 5.77 5.89 12.63
CA PRO A 158 5.87 6.90 11.58
C PRO A 158 5.62 6.25 10.21
N SER A 159 4.40 6.44 9.72
CA SER A 159 3.89 5.77 8.52
C SER A 159 3.51 6.78 7.44
N GLU A 160 3.77 6.38 6.20
CA GLU A 160 3.39 7.14 5.02
C GLU A 160 2.64 6.21 4.06
N LEU A 161 1.53 6.65 3.51
CA LEU A 161 0.84 5.97 2.41
C LEU A 161 1.82 5.87 1.25
N GLN A 162 1.97 4.65 0.71
CA GLN A 162 2.77 4.36 -0.46
C GLN A 162 1.90 3.76 -1.56
N LEU A 163 1.87 4.44 -2.71
CA LEU A 163 1.32 3.93 -3.95
C LEU A 163 2.47 3.81 -4.95
N ALA A 164 2.80 2.60 -5.35
CA ALA A 164 3.91 2.36 -6.25
C ALA A 164 3.72 1.06 -7.02
N TYR A 165 4.36 0.94 -8.19
CA TYR A 165 4.42 -0.33 -8.87
C TYR A 165 5.32 -1.31 -8.09
N THR A 166 4.98 -2.59 -8.12
CA THR A 166 5.88 -3.64 -7.62
C THR A 166 7.02 -3.90 -8.60
N HIS A 167 8.10 -4.49 -8.10
CA HIS A 167 9.15 -5.01 -8.96
C HIS A 167 8.62 -6.11 -9.88
N ARG A 168 9.14 -6.13 -11.11
CA ARG A 168 8.96 -7.28 -12.00
C ARG A 168 9.78 -8.44 -11.45
N ALA A 169 9.13 -9.58 -11.20
CA ALA A 169 9.83 -10.82 -10.90
C ALA A 169 10.80 -11.15 -12.07
N LYS A 170 12.01 -11.60 -11.72
CA LYS A 170 13.02 -12.05 -12.69
C LYS A 170 12.64 -13.36 -13.35
#